data_AF-A0A953QM78-F1
#
_entry.id   AF-A0A953QM78-F1
#
_cell.length_a   1.000
_cell.length_b   1.000
_cell.length_c   1.000
_cell.angle_alpha   90.00
_cell.angle_beta   90.00
_cell.angle_gamma   90.00
#
_symmetry.space_group_name_H-M   'P 1'
#
loop_
_entity.id
_entity.type
_entity.pdbx_description
1 polymer ?
#
loop_
_entity_poly.entity_id
_entity_poly.type
_entity_poly.pdbx_seq_one_letter_code
_entity_poly.pdbx_strand_id
1 'polypeptide(L)'
;HVAVGTDTPHTHPGADGSAIGSTTHRDFRLLCSLVRGLDKGGVYINAGSAVVLPEVFLKAVSVVRNLGYSLGEFTTVNFDFLQHYRPKLNVVERPHARSGGRGFAITGHHELMIPLLAAALIESDR
;
A
#
# COMPACT_ATOMS: atom_id res chain seq x y z
N HIS A 1 6.10 7.87 -0.89
CA HIS A 1 5.77 8.28 -2.27
C HIS A 1 5.25 9.70 -2.22
N VAL A 2 5.81 10.57 -3.05
CA VAL A 2 5.55 12.00 -2.98
C VAL A 2 4.29 12.37 -3.77
N ALA A 3 3.47 13.26 -3.23
CA ALA A 3 2.33 13.86 -3.91
C ALA A 3 2.59 15.35 -4.12
N VAL A 4 3.05 15.71 -5.33
CA VAL A 4 3.37 17.09 -5.70
C VAL A 4 2.14 17.99 -5.50
N GLY A 5 2.32 19.10 -4.79
CA GLY A 5 1.24 20.03 -4.40
C GLY A 5 0.44 19.62 -3.17
N THR A 6 0.58 18.39 -2.66
CA THR A 6 0.02 17.95 -1.37
C THR A 6 1.05 18.09 -0.25
N ASP A 7 2.28 17.63 -0.49
CA ASP A 7 3.30 17.65 0.57
C ASP A 7 3.92 19.05 0.71
N THR A 8 4.02 19.56 1.94
CA THR A 8 4.57 20.88 2.26
C THR A 8 5.97 21.15 1.72
N PRO A 9 6.92 20.19 1.68
CA PRO A 9 8.28 20.48 1.21
C PRO A 9 8.38 21.06 -0.20
N HIS A 10 7.37 20.83 -1.06
CA HIS A 10 7.36 21.33 -2.44
C HIS A 10 7.28 22.86 -2.56
N THR A 11 6.87 23.56 -1.51
CA THR A 11 6.79 25.03 -1.51
C THR A 11 8.08 25.70 -1.04
N HIS A 12 9.05 24.92 -0.56
CA HIS A 12 10.33 25.44 -0.09
C HIS A 12 11.18 25.91 -1.28
N PRO A 13 11.88 27.06 -1.22
CA PRO A 13 12.71 27.56 -2.32
C PRO A 13 13.83 26.60 -2.77
N GLY A 14 14.28 25.73 -1.86
CA GLY A 14 15.27 24.70 -2.15
C GLY A 14 14.69 23.38 -2.68
N ALA A 15 13.39 23.31 -2.98
CA ALA A 15 12.79 22.10 -3.54
C ALA A 15 13.26 21.88 -4.98
N ASP A 16 13.99 20.78 -5.21
CA ASP A 16 14.41 20.37 -6.56
C ASP A 16 13.39 19.40 -7.16
N GLY A 17 12.59 19.89 -8.11
CA GLY A 17 11.57 19.09 -8.80
C GLY A 17 12.14 17.90 -9.58
N SER A 18 13.37 18.00 -10.09
CA SER A 18 14.05 16.91 -10.80
C SER A 18 14.46 15.81 -9.84
N ALA A 19 15.03 16.18 -8.69
CA ALA A 19 15.34 15.24 -7.61
C ALA A 19 14.07 14.56 -7.06
N ILE A 20 13.02 15.32 -6.80
CA ILE A 20 11.73 14.79 -6.32
C ILE A 20 11.13 13.80 -7.34
N GLY A 21 11.04 14.19 -8.61
CA GLY A 21 10.49 13.34 -9.66
C GLY A 21 11.27 12.06 -9.88
N SER A 22 12.60 12.15 -9.95
CA SER A 22 13.48 10.99 -10.15
C SER A 22 13.43 10.01 -8.97
N THR A 23 13.46 10.51 -7.74
CA THR A 23 13.43 9.68 -6.53
C THR A 23 12.08 9.01 -6.34
N THR A 24 10.96 9.74 -6.43
CA THR A 24 9.61 9.15 -6.27
C THR A 24 9.30 8.13 -7.37
N HIS A 25 9.81 8.35 -8.60
CA HIS A 25 9.67 7.38 -9.69
C HIS A 25 10.51 6.11 -9.43
N ARG A 26 11.74 6.26 -8.92
CA ARG A 26 12.57 5.13 -8.52
C ARG A 26 11.93 4.31 -7.40
N ASP A 27 11.38 4.98 -6.38
CA ASP A 27 10.64 4.33 -5.30
C ASP A 27 9.42 3.58 -5.81
N PHE A 28 8.68 4.15 -6.77
CA PHE A 28 7.54 3.46 -7.38
C PHE A 28 7.97 2.19 -8.11
N ARG A 29 9.08 2.23 -8.86
CA ARG A 29 9.62 1.03 -9.53
C ARG A 29 10.07 -0.04 -8.52
N LEU A 30 10.70 0.37 -7.42
CA LEU A 30 11.05 -0.53 -6.33
C LEU A 30 9.79 -1.15 -5.70
N LEU A 31 8.76 -0.34 -5.42
CA LEU A 31 7.48 -0.83 -4.91
C LEU A 31 6.85 -1.85 -5.86
N CYS A 32 6.84 -1.62 -7.18
CA CYS A 32 6.37 -2.60 -8.15
C CYS A 32 7.12 -3.94 -8.03
N SER A 33 8.44 -3.91 -7.79
CA SER A 33 9.23 -5.14 -7.59
C SER A 33 8.87 -5.86 -6.29
N LEU A 34 8.56 -5.13 -5.22
CA LEU A 34 8.11 -5.70 -3.94
C LEU A 34 6.68 -6.26 -4.06
N VAL A 35 5.78 -5.54 -4.74
CA VAL A 35 4.40 -5.97 -4.99
C VAL A 35 4.37 -7.26 -5.82
N ARG A 36 5.29 -7.44 -6.77
CA ARG A 36 5.45 -8.72 -7.47
C ARG A 36 5.73 -9.88 -6.50
N GLY A 37 6.47 -9.63 -5.43
CA GLY A 37 6.76 -10.62 -4.39
C GLY A 37 5.56 -11.03 -3.54
N LEU A 38 4.38 -10.41 -3.72
CA LEU A 38 3.18 -10.78 -2.99
C LEU A 38 2.50 -12.06 -3.52
N ASP A 39 2.78 -12.45 -4.77
CA ASP A 39 2.13 -13.59 -5.42
C ASP A 39 2.20 -14.85 -4.54
N LYS A 40 1.05 -15.53 -4.36
CA LYS A 40 0.92 -16.80 -3.64
C LYS A 40 1.26 -16.73 -2.14
N GLY A 41 0.70 -15.73 -1.45
CA GLY A 41 0.65 -15.71 0.02
C GLY A 41 1.30 -14.52 0.69
N GLY A 42 1.79 -13.53 -0.06
CA GLY A 42 2.32 -12.30 0.54
C GLY A 42 1.23 -11.43 1.19
N VAL A 43 1.68 -10.49 2.02
CA VAL A 43 0.80 -9.59 2.77
C VAL A 43 1.15 -8.13 2.49
N TYR A 44 0.14 -7.33 2.15
CA TYR A 44 0.25 -5.87 2.07
C TYR A 44 -0.60 -5.22 3.17
N ILE A 45 0.00 -4.29 3.92
CA ILE A 45 -0.68 -3.54 4.98
C ILE A 45 -0.70 -2.06 4.61
N ASN A 46 -1.90 -1.50 4.43
CA ASN A 46 -2.12 -0.07 4.36
C ASN A 46 -2.42 0.46 5.77
N ALA A 47 -1.46 1.15 6.40
CA ALA A 47 -1.63 1.73 7.71
C ALA A 47 -1.74 3.26 7.61
N GLY A 48 -2.93 3.81 7.87
CA GLY A 48 -3.15 5.25 8.02
C GLY A 48 -2.98 6.11 6.77
N SER A 49 -3.10 5.52 5.58
CA SER A 49 -3.14 6.28 4.32
C SER A 49 -4.51 6.18 3.66
N ALA A 50 -5.27 7.27 3.68
CA ALA A 50 -6.60 7.32 3.08
C ALA A 50 -6.58 7.53 1.55
N VAL A 51 -5.49 8.05 0.98
CA VAL A 51 -5.44 8.48 -0.43
C VAL A 51 -4.17 8.02 -1.16
N VAL A 52 -3.00 8.48 -0.74
CA VAL A 52 -1.75 8.32 -1.51
C VAL A 52 -1.37 6.84 -1.70
N LEU A 53 -1.21 6.08 -0.61
CA LEU A 53 -0.81 4.68 -0.73
C LEU A 53 -1.87 3.80 -1.40
N PRO A 54 -3.19 3.93 -1.13
CA PRO A 54 -4.21 3.20 -1.88
C PRO A 54 -4.11 3.38 -3.41
N GLU A 55 -3.90 4.61 -3.90
CA GLU A 55 -3.77 4.85 -5.34
C GLU A 55 -2.45 4.29 -5.90
N VAL A 56 -1.34 4.51 -5.18
CA VAL A 56 -0.01 4.05 -5.59
C VAL A 56 0.06 2.52 -5.62
N PHE A 57 -0.49 1.85 -4.60
CA PHE A 57 -0.53 0.39 -4.51
C PHE A 57 -1.32 -0.23 -5.65
N LEU A 58 -2.53 0.27 -5.94
CA LEU A 58 -3.34 -0.26 -7.04
C LEU A 58 -2.64 -0.08 -8.40
N LYS A 59 -1.86 0.99 -8.57
CA LYS A 59 -1.08 1.22 -9.79
C LYS A 59 0.11 0.27 -9.87
N ALA A 60 0.78 -0.01 -8.76
CA ALA A 60 1.83 -1.01 -8.69
C ALA A 60 1.30 -2.42 -9.04
N VAL A 61 0.15 -2.82 -8.50
CA VAL A 61 -0.55 -4.07 -8.86
C VAL A 61 -0.85 -4.12 -10.36
N SER A 62 -1.33 -3.00 -10.92
CA SER A 62 -1.62 -2.88 -12.35
C SER A 62 -0.36 -3.04 -13.20
N VAL A 63 0.75 -2.39 -12.82
CA VAL A 63 2.04 -2.52 -13.52
C VAL A 63 2.54 -3.95 -13.52
N VAL A 64 2.53 -4.63 -12.36
CA VAL A 64 3.00 -6.02 -12.26
C VAL A 64 2.20 -6.94 -13.19
N ARG A 65 0.87 -6.83 -13.17
CA ARG A 65 -0.01 -7.64 -14.03
C ARG A 65 0.14 -7.32 -15.51
N ASN A 66 0.23 -6.03 -15.87
CA ASN A 66 0.37 -5.60 -17.25
C ASN A 66 1.72 -6.00 -17.87
N LEU A 67 2.75 -6.21 -17.05
CA LEU A 67 4.03 -6.76 -17.48
C LEU A 67 4.03 -8.29 -17.60
N GLY A 68 2.88 -8.95 -17.39
CA GLY A 68 2.71 -10.39 -17.59
C GLY A 68 3.11 -11.25 -16.39
N TYR A 69 3.41 -10.66 -15.24
CA TYR A 69 3.69 -11.43 -14.03
C TYR A 69 2.40 -11.93 -13.37
N SER A 70 2.44 -13.15 -12.84
CA SER A 70 1.40 -13.64 -11.91
C SER A 70 1.38 -12.74 -10.67
N LEU A 71 0.17 -12.38 -10.25
CA LEU A 71 -0.06 -11.66 -9.00
C LEU A 71 -1.47 -11.97 -8.50
N GLY A 72 -1.59 -13.03 -7.72
CA GLY A 72 -2.82 -13.50 -7.10
C GLY A 72 -2.59 -14.13 -5.74
N GLU A 73 -3.68 -14.57 -5.11
CA GLU A 73 -3.64 -15.34 -3.86
C GLU A 73 -2.84 -14.68 -2.71
N PHE A 74 -2.91 -13.36 -2.61
CA PHE A 74 -2.26 -12.59 -1.53
C PHE A 74 -3.29 -11.96 -0.60
N THR A 75 -2.82 -11.46 0.54
CA THR A 75 -3.67 -10.79 1.54
C THR A 75 -3.39 -9.29 1.55
N THR A 76 -4.45 -8.48 1.59
CA THR A 76 -4.34 -7.05 1.87
C THR A 76 -5.09 -6.70 3.14
N VAL A 77 -4.60 -5.72 3.87
CA VAL A 77 -5.30 -5.19 5.05
C VAL A 77 -5.26 -3.67 5.03
N ASN A 78 -6.40 -3.03 5.26
CA ASN A 78 -6.48 -1.61 5.57
C ASN A 78 -6.68 -1.39 7.07
N PHE A 79 -5.74 -0.72 7.72
CA PHE A 79 -5.82 -0.24 9.10
C PHE A 79 -6.08 1.26 9.11
N ASP A 80 -7.24 1.66 9.62
CA ASP A 80 -7.61 3.07 9.75
C ASP A 80 -8.60 3.27 10.90
N PHE A 81 -8.66 4.46 11.47
CA PHE A 81 -9.66 4.85 12.46
C PHE A 81 -11.04 4.99 11.80
N LEU A 82 -11.07 5.37 10.53
CA LEU A 82 -12.27 5.60 9.74
C LEU A 82 -12.24 4.84 8.42
N GLN A 83 -13.37 4.28 8.03
CA GLN A 83 -13.49 3.57 6.75
C GLN A 83 -13.73 4.57 5.62
N HIS A 84 -12.75 4.63 4.70
CA HIS A 84 -12.80 5.48 3.52
C HIS A 84 -13.05 4.64 2.25
N TYR A 85 -13.69 5.25 1.24
CA TYR A 85 -14.00 4.55 0.00
C TYR A 85 -12.75 4.14 -0.78
N ARG A 86 -11.68 4.97 -0.81
CA ARG A 86 -10.47 4.67 -1.59
C ARG A 86 -9.71 3.47 -1.04
N PRO A 87 -9.40 3.36 0.27
CA PRO A 87 -8.77 2.15 0.80
C PRO A 87 -9.67 0.92 0.64
N LYS A 88 -10.99 1.05 0.84
CA LYS A 88 -11.93 -0.05 0.59
C LYS A 88 -11.82 -0.57 -0.85
N LEU A 89 -11.92 0.32 -1.85
CA LEU A 89 -11.85 -0.11 -3.24
C LEU A 89 -10.43 -0.54 -3.65
N ASN A 90 -9.43 0.28 -3.37
CA ASN A 90 -8.10 0.15 -3.97
C ASN A 90 -7.16 -0.79 -3.20
N VAL A 91 -7.44 -1.08 -1.93
CA VAL A 91 -6.66 -2.01 -1.10
C VAL A 91 -7.45 -3.30 -0.88
N VAL A 92 -8.72 -3.21 -0.45
CA VAL A 92 -9.48 -4.37 0.03
C VAL A 92 -10.18 -5.14 -1.09
N GLU A 93 -10.66 -4.47 -2.14
CA GLU A 93 -11.51 -5.11 -3.15
C GLU A 93 -10.82 -5.33 -4.51
N ARG A 94 -10.45 -4.24 -5.21
CA ARG A 94 -9.92 -4.28 -6.58
C ARG A 94 -8.66 -5.13 -6.76
N PRO A 95 -7.71 -5.18 -5.81
CA PRO A 95 -6.53 -6.04 -5.97
C PRO A 95 -6.89 -7.51 -6.12
N HIS A 96 -7.99 -7.98 -5.54
CA HIS A 96 -8.42 -9.38 -5.56
C HIS A 96 -9.45 -9.71 -6.65
N ALA A 97 -9.94 -8.68 -7.36
CA ALA A 97 -10.87 -8.88 -8.46
C ALA A 97 -10.26 -9.85 -9.48
N ARG A 98 -10.89 -11.01 -9.66
CA ARG A 98 -10.51 -12.06 -10.63
C ARG A 98 -9.10 -12.65 -10.43
N SER A 99 -8.54 -12.55 -9.23
CA SER A 99 -7.16 -12.98 -8.93
C SER A 99 -7.00 -13.75 -7.61
N GLY A 100 -8.11 -14.01 -6.92
CA GLY A 100 -8.11 -14.69 -5.62
C GLY A 100 -7.48 -13.84 -4.51
N GLY A 101 -7.25 -14.48 -3.36
CA GLY A 101 -6.77 -13.80 -2.15
C GLY A 101 -7.90 -13.13 -1.37
N ARG A 102 -7.52 -12.36 -0.34
CA ARG A 102 -8.48 -11.76 0.61
C ARG A 102 -8.03 -10.36 1.03
N GLY A 103 -8.97 -9.43 1.00
CA GLY A 103 -8.79 -8.11 1.59
C GLY A 103 -9.54 -8.01 2.92
N PHE A 104 -8.94 -7.34 3.89
CA PHE A 104 -9.54 -7.06 5.19
C PHE A 104 -9.54 -5.56 5.50
N ALA A 105 -10.61 -5.11 6.15
CA ALA A 105 -10.70 -3.76 6.69
C ALA A 105 -10.77 -3.87 8.22
N ILE A 106 -9.77 -3.30 8.91
CA ILE A 106 -9.69 -3.32 10.36
C ILE A 106 -9.78 -1.88 10.85
N THR A 107 -10.89 -1.56 11.52
CA THR A 107 -11.14 -0.23 12.05
C THR A 107 -10.70 -0.15 13.50
N GLY A 108 -9.84 0.80 13.83
CA GLY A 108 -9.43 1.02 15.19
C GLY A 108 -8.28 1.99 15.32
N HIS A 109 -8.00 2.35 16.56
CA HIS A 109 -6.95 3.30 16.89
C HIS A 109 -5.55 2.73 16.62
N HIS A 110 -4.72 3.37 15.79
CA HIS A 110 -3.40 2.81 15.40
C HIS A 110 -2.47 2.58 16.60
N GLU A 111 -2.56 3.43 17.62
CA GLU A 111 -1.83 3.30 18.88
C GLU A 111 -2.19 2.02 19.65
N LEU A 112 -3.34 1.40 19.35
CA LEU A 112 -3.73 0.09 19.87
C LEU A 112 -3.49 -1.02 18.85
N MET A 113 -3.97 -0.81 17.62
CA MET A 113 -4.02 -1.85 16.59
C MET A 113 -2.64 -2.28 16.11
N ILE A 114 -1.69 -1.36 15.97
CA ILE A 114 -0.34 -1.70 15.50
C ILE A 114 0.45 -2.47 16.57
N PRO A 115 0.49 -2.04 17.85
CA PRO A 115 1.10 -2.84 18.90
C PRO A 115 0.43 -4.20 19.10
N LEU A 116 -0.90 -4.28 19.00
CA LEU A 116 -1.63 -5.56 19.11
C LEU A 116 -1.30 -6.51 17.96
N LEU A 117 -1.20 -6.01 16.72
CA LEU A 117 -0.76 -6.82 15.59
C LEU A 117 0.66 -7.35 15.80
N ALA A 118 1.58 -6.48 16.25
CA ALA A 118 2.95 -6.87 16.55
C ALA A 118 3.00 -7.95 17.65
N ALA A 119 2.25 -7.76 18.75
CA ALA A 119 2.17 -8.74 19.82
C ALA A 119 1.57 -10.08 19.35
N ALA A 120 0.52 -10.04 18.54
CA ALA A 120 -0.11 -11.24 17.99
C ALA A 120 0.85 -12.04 17.09
N LEU A 121 1.66 -11.37 16.27
CA LEU A 121 2.67 -12.02 15.44
C LEU A 121 3.79 -12.65 16.29
N ILE A 122 4.24 -11.95 17.34
CA ILE A 122 5.27 -12.48 18.25
C ILE A 122 4.77 -13.72 19.00
N GLU A 123 3.53 -13.71 19.48
CA GLU A 123 2.96 -14.84 20.21
C GLU A 123 2.52 -15.98 19.28
N SER A 124 2.23 -15.74 18.00
CA SER A 124 1.90 -16.81 17.04
C SER A 124 3.11 -17.64 16.61
N ASP A 125 4.32 -17.11 16.79
CA ASP A 125 5.58 -17.79 16.47
C ASP A 125 6.12 -18.64 17.64
N ARG A 126 5.40 -18.68 18.77
CA ARG A 126 5.67 -19.54 19.93
C ARG A 126 4.80 -20.80 19.90
#